data_AF-A0A0K0DT02-F1
#
_entry.id   AF-A0A0K0DT02-F1
#
_cell.length_a   1.000
_cell.length_b   1.000
_cell.length_c   1.000
_cell.angle_alpha   90.00
_cell.angle_beta   90.00
_cell.angle_gamma   90.00
#
_symmetry.space_group_name_H-M   'P 1'
#
loop_
_entity.id
_entity.type
_entity.pdbx_description
1 polymer ?
#
loop_
_entity_poly.entity_id
_entity_poly.type
_entity_poly.pdbx_seq_one_letter_code
_entity_poly.pdbx_strand_id
1 'polypeptide(L)'
;MDMSILEFVNEHEEKFPYKWNKIYNICISFPGISKECKLEVESYTDYLVKNKIEGFVTLHSYEGFILYPWGYQKKFYIDDRGNLHKLSEEIRNAIENIPGAD
;
A
#
# COMPACT_ATOMS: atom_id res chain seq x y z
N MET A 1 4.40 6.46 -19.66
CA MET A 1 5.44 6.10 -18.65
C MET A 1 4.67 6.05 -17.38
N ASP A 2 4.10 4.89 -17.10
CA ASP A 2 2.89 4.81 -16.29
C ASP A 2 3.29 4.72 -14.83
N MET A 3 3.03 5.82 -14.13
CA MET A 3 3.37 5.99 -12.73
C MET A 3 2.08 5.85 -11.92
N SER A 4 1.95 4.71 -11.28
CA SER A 4 0.83 4.33 -10.41
C SER A 4 1.12 4.73 -8.97
N ILE A 5 0.18 5.43 -8.32
CA ILE A 5 0.27 5.87 -6.93
C ILE A 5 -0.88 5.26 -6.09
N LEU A 6 -0.49 4.59 -5.00
CA LEU A 6 -1.23 4.11 -3.82
C LEU A 6 -2.05 2.80 -3.94
N GLU A 7 -1.46 1.68 -3.46
CA GLU A 7 -2.00 0.91 -2.32
C GLU A 7 -0.93 0.03 -1.70
N PHE A 8 -1.16 -0.29 -0.43
CA PHE A 8 -0.54 -1.39 0.28
C PHE A 8 -1.02 -2.77 -0.21
N VAL A 9 -0.52 -3.31 -1.34
CA VAL A 9 -0.18 -4.75 -1.41
C VAL A 9 1.03 -5.03 -2.34
N ASN A 10 2.20 -5.25 -1.75
CA ASN A 10 3.37 -5.92 -2.34
C ASN A 10 3.76 -7.15 -1.52
N GLU A 11 4.58 -8.06 -2.07
CA GLU A 11 5.16 -9.20 -1.32
C GLU A 11 6.04 -8.75 -0.12
N HIS A 12 6.44 -7.48 -0.10
CA HIS A 12 7.10 -6.81 1.02
C HIS A 12 6.12 -6.27 2.07
N GLU A 13 4.86 -6.09 1.71
CA GLU A 13 3.83 -5.45 2.54
C GLU A 13 2.95 -6.47 3.26
N GLU A 14 2.89 -7.71 2.78
CA GLU A 14 2.43 -8.85 3.60
C GLU A 14 3.28 -9.03 4.87
N LYS A 15 4.48 -8.44 4.91
CA LYS A 15 5.43 -8.48 6.03
C LYS A 15 5.25 -7.31 7.00
N PHE A 16 4.43 -6.33 6.64
CA PHE A 16 4.12 -5.18 7.48
C PHE A 16 3.46 -5.67 8.79
N PRO A 17 3.79 -5.10 9.96
CA PRO A 17 3.40 -5.67 11.26
C PRO A 17 1.90 -5.69 11.55
N TYR A 18 1.07 -5.12 10.67
CA TYR A 18 -0.37 -5.00 10.85
C TYR A 18 -1.12 -6.26 10.40
N LYS A 19 -1.63 -7.02 11.38
CA LYS A 19 -2.41 -8.27 11.19
C LYS A 19 -1.71 -9.33 10.30
N TRP A 20 -0.39 -9.44 10.43
CA TRP A 20 0.44 -10.47 9.82
C TRP A 20 -0.09 -11.89 10.10
N ASN A 21 -0.26 -12.69 9.04
CA ASN A 21 -0.76 -14.07 9.12
C ASN A 21 0.28 -15.06 8.58
N LYS A 22 0.42 -16.22 9.24
CA LYS A 22 1.54 -17.16 9.06
C LYS A 22 1.36 -18.14 7.90
N ILE A 23 0.31 -18.02 7.10
CA ILE A 23 -0.13 -19.10 6.21
C ILE A 23 -0.19 -18.64 4.76
N TYR A 24 0.92 -18.81 4.03
CA TYR A 24 0.95 -18.92 2.58
C TYR A 24 2.09 -19.85 2.13
N ASN A 25 1.95 -20.44 0.95
CA ASN A 25 2.96 -21.30 0.33
C ASN A 25 4.20 -20.45 -0.02
N ILE A 26 5.37 -20.86 0.49
CA ILE A 26 6.65 -20.15 0.34
C ILE A 26 7.03 -19.82 -1.11
N CYS A 27 6.47 -20.54 -2.09
CA CYS A 27 6.78 -20.36 -3.50
C CYS A 27 5.84 -19.40 -4.26
N ILE A 28 4.78 -18.87 -3.63
CA ILE A 28 3.76 -18.05 -4.32
C ILE A 28 3.63 -16.67 -3.70
N SER A 29 3.51 -16.59 -2.37
CA SER A 29 3.57 -15.32 -1.63
C SER A 29 4.09 -15.66 -0.24
N PHE A 30 5.27 -15.13 0.11
CA PHE A 30 5.91 -15.48 1.37
C PHE A 30 5.91 -14.28 2.34
N PRO A 31 5.06 -14.30 3.39
CA PRO A 31 4.96 -13.20 4.35
C PRO A 31 6.17 -13.10 5.30
N GLY A 32 7.18 -13.97 5.15
CA GLY A 32 8.37 -14.01 6.00
C GLY A 32 8.29 -15.07 7.10
N ILE A 33 9.41 -15.31 7.79
CA ILE A 33 9.49 -16.26 8.91
C ILE A 33 8.99 -15.60 10.22
N SER A 34 9.11 -14.27 10.30
CA SER A 34 8.60 -13.40 11.36
C SER A 34 8.09 -12.08 10.76
N LYS A 35 7.42 -11.26 11.59
CA LYS A 35 7.17 -9.85 11.26
C LYS A 35 8.50 -9.14 10.97
N GLU A 36 8.47 -8.20 10.01
CA GLU A 36 9.64 -7.42 9.60
C GLU A 36 10.89 -8.24 9.22
N CYS A 37 10.77 -9.53 8.89
CA CYS A 37 11.90 -10.45 8.69
C CYS A 37 12.88 -10.05 7.55
N LYS A 38 12.53 -9.08 6.70
CA LYS A 38 13.45 -8.49 5.72
C LYS A 38 13.98 -7.16 6.27
N LEU A 39 15.31 -7.00 6.26
CA LEU A 39 16.01 -5.77 6.67
C LEU A 39 15.45 -4.50 6.01
N GLU A 40 14.98 -4.61 4.76
CA GLU A 40 14.33 -3.51 4.06
C GLU A 40 13.05 -3.06 4.77
N VAL A 41 12.18 -4.01 5.16
CA VAL A 41 10.91 -3.73 5.84
C VAL A 41 11.14 -3.19 7.24
N GLU A 42 12.09 -3.78 7.96
CA GLU A 42 12.51 -3.29 9.27
C GLU A 42 13.02 -1.85 9.18
N SER A 43 13.91 -1.55 8.23
CA SER A 43 14.53 -0.23 8.12
C SER A 43 13.54 0.91 7.89
N TYR A 44 12.56 0.73 7.00
CA TYR A 44 11.57 1.78 6.76
C TYR A 44 10.49 1.79 7.84
N THR A 45 10.11 0.66 8.43
CA THR A 45 9.17 0.63 9.57
C THR A 45 9.77 1.39 10.76
N ASP A 46 11.05 1.17 11.05
CA ASP A 46 11.81 1.92 12.05
C ASP A 46 11.81 3.42 11.76
N TYR A 47 11.98 3.80 10.49
CA TYR A 47 11.93 5.20 10.07
C TYR A 47 10.53 5.80 10.30
N LEU A 48 9.46 5.09 9.94
CA LEU A 48 8.08 5.55 10.12
C LEU A 48 7.71 5.71 11.59
N VAL A 49 8.18 4.83 12.48
CA VAL A 49 7.90 4.91 13.93
C VAL A 49 8.68 6.05 14.59
N LYS A 50 9.92 6.30 14.15
CA LYS A 50 10.80 7.33 14.75
C LYS A 50 10.44 8.75 14.30
N ASN A 51 9.72 8.91 13.20
CA ASN A 51 9.41 10.21 12.61
C ASN A 51 7.90 10.49 12.62
N LYS A 52 7.53 11.77 12.71
CA LYS A 52 6.13 12.17 12.52
C LYS A 52 5.83 12.23 11.02
N ILE A 53 5.17 11.19 10.51
CA ILE A 53 4.77 11.09 9.10
C ILE A 53 3.29 11.44 8.97
N GLU A 54 2.97 12.39 8.09
CA GLU A 54 1.59 12.89 7.88
C GLU A 54 0.88 12.20 6.71
N GLY A 55 1.63 11.50 5.86
CA GLY A 55 1.09 10.72 4.75
C GLY A 55 2.08 9.68 4.28
N PHE A 56 1.57 8.53 3.80
CA PHE A 56 2.39 7.42 3.34
C PHE A 56 1.87 6.93 1.98
N VAL A 57 2.79 6.83 1.02
CA VAL A 57 2.50 6.55 -0.38
C VAL A 57 3.39 5.44 -0.90
N THR A 58 2.78 4.36 -1.41
CA THR A 58 3.49 3.26 -2.07
C THR A 58 3.08 3.18 -3.54
N LEU A 59 4.04 2.84 -4.41
CA LEU A 59 3.85 2.78 -5.86
C LEU A 59 4.02 1.33 -6.32
N HIS A 60 3.01 0.80 -7.02
CA HIS A 60 3.01 -0.57 -7.53
C HIS A 60 2.50 -0.59 -8.97
N SER A 61 3.20 -1.33 -9.83
CA SER A 61 2.73 -1.63 -11.19
C SER A 61 2.25 -3.09 -11.25
N TYR A 62 1.35 -3.46 -12.16
CA TYR A 62 0.71 -2.73 -13.26
C TYR A 62 -0.78 -2.44 -12.93
N GLU A 63 -1.57 -1.89 -13.86
CA GLU A 63 -3.06 -1.76 -13.82
C GLU A 63 -3.69 -0.39 -13.41
N GLY A 64 -2.90 0.66 -13.15
CA GLY A 64 -3.44 2.04 -13.08
C GLY A 64 -4.45 2.30 -11.95
N PHE A 65 -4.42 1.50 -10.87
CA PHE A 65 -5.33 1.68 -9.74
C PHE A 65 -4.81 2.72 -8.73
N ILE A 66 -5.77 3.44 -8.13
CA ILE A 66 -5.59 4.22 -6.90
C ILE A 66 -6.49 3.60 -5.86
N LEU A 67 -5.90 3.18 -4.75
CA LEU A 67 -6.58 2.43 -3.73
C LEU A 67 -6.17 2.96 -2.35
N TYR A 68 -6.95 2.61 -1.33
CA TYR A 68 -6.81 3.12 0.02
C TYR A 68 -7.42 2.10 1.01
N PRO A 69 -7.02 2.14 2.30
CA PRO A 69 -7.33 1.07 3.24
C PRO A 69 -8.82 0.69 3.33
N TRP A 70 -9.17 -0.59 3.52
CA TRP A 70 -8.30 -1.72 3.90
C TRP A 70 -8.30 -2.84 2.85
N GLY A 71 -7.12 -3.39 2.54
CA GLY A 71 -6.98 -4.57 1.66
C GLY A 71 -7.14 -5.93 2.37
N TYR A 72 -6.79 -6.05 3.66
CA TYR A 72 -6.70 -7.35 4.34
C TYR A 72 -8.02 -7.91 4.89
N GLN A 73 -9.07 -7.08 5.06
CA GLN A 73 -10.34 -7.49 5.66
C GLN A 73 -11.53 -6.90 4.89
N LYS A 74 -12.41 -7.78 4.41
CA LYS A 74 -13.65 -7.38 3.74
C LYS A 74 -14.60 -6.71 4.75
N LYS A 75 -15.30 -5.67 4.29
CA LYS A 75 -16.33 -4.92 5.04
C LYS A 75 -15.84 -4.27 6.34
N PHE A 76 -14.54 -4.00 6.44
CA PHE A 76 -13.97 -3.14 7.45
C PHE A 76 -13.59 -1.82 6.78
N TYR A 77 -14.15 -0.71 7.23
CA TYR A 77 -13.94 0.61 6.64
C TYR A 77 -13.25 1.51 7.64
N ILE A 78 -12.32 2.32 7.17
CA ILE A 78 -11.78 3.42 7.95
C ILE A 78 -12.82 4.53 8.07
N ASP A 79 -12.87 5.20 9.22
CA ASP A 79 -13.83 6.28 9.47
C ASP A 79 -13.70 7.41 8.43
N ASP A 80 -12.47 7.66 7.95
CA ASP A 80 -12.14 8.71 6.99
C ASP A 80 -12.29 8.31 5.51
N ARG A 81 -12.99 7.20 5.23
CA ARG A 81 -13.13 6.65 3.87
C ARG A 81 -13.65 7.67 2.85
N GLY A 82 -14.57 8.55 3.27
CA GLY A 82 -15.14 9.56 2.38
C GLY A 82 -14.11 10.56 1.86
N ASN A 83 -13.21 11.02 2.73
CA ASN A 83 -12.14 11.95 2.36
C ASN A 83 -11.08 11.25 1.51
N LEU A 84 -10.71 10.01 1.86
CA LEU A 84 -9.78 9.21 1.06
C LEU A 84 -10.32 8.97 -0.35
N HIS A 85 -11.60 8.60 -0.47
CA HIS A 85 -12.21 8.42 -1.78
C HIS A 85 -12.19 9.72 -2.60
N LYS A 86 -12.57 10.86 -1.99
CA LYS A 86 -12.53 12.15 -2.66
C LYS A 86 -11.11 12.51 -3.13
N LEU A 87 -10.11 12.31 -2.29
CA LEU A 87 -8.71 12.52 -2.63
C LEU A 87 -8.28 11.63 -3.81
N SER A 88 -8.68 10.35 -3.81
CA SER A 88 -8.39 9.43 -4.92
C SER A 88 -9.04 9.87 -6.23
N GLU A 89 -10.26 10.39 -6.21
CA GLU A 89 -10.91 10.97 -7.40
C GLU A 89 -10.14 12.19 -7.92
N GLU A 90 -9.69 13.07 -7.03
CA GLU A 90 -8.89 14.24 -7.39
C GLU A 90 -7.54 13.83 -8.01
N ILE A 91 -6.87 12.82 -7.46
CA ILE A 91 -5.63 12.26 -8.01
C ILE A 91 -5.88 11.64 -9.38
N ARG A 92 -6.93 10.83 -9.55
CA ARG A 92 -7.26 10.20 -10.83
C ARG A 92 -7.47 11.26 -11.91
N ASN A 93 -8.31 12.25 -11.62
CA ASN A 93 -8.60 13.33 -12.57
C ASN A 93 -7.32 14.11 -12.92
N ALA A 94 -6.41 14.32 -11.96
CA ALA A 94 -5.13 14.98 -12.22
C ALA A 94 -4.24 14.15 -13.17
N ILE A 95 -4.20 12.82 -13.01
CA ILE A 95 -3.43 11.91 -13.86
C ILE A 95 -4.02 11.85 -15.28
N GLU A 96 -5.34 11.70 -15.42
CA GLU A 96 -6.03 11.63 -16.72
C GLU A 96 -5.87 12.90 -17.56
N ASN A 97 -5.65 14.05 -16.91
CA ASN A 97 -5.40 15.32 -17.60
C ASN A 97 -3.96 15.46 -18.13
N ILE A 98 -3.07 14.51 -17.86
CA ILE A 98 -1.71 14.49 -18.39
C ILE A 98 -1.73 13.79 -19.76
N PRO A 99 -1.28 14.45 -20.85
CA PRO A 99 -1.25 13.84 -22.18
C PRO A 99 -0.37 12.58 -22.22
N GLY A 100 -0.90 11.46 -22.72
CA GLY A 100 -0.17 10.18 -22.87
C GLY A 100 -0.11 9.33 -21.60
N ALA A 101 -1.08 9.49 -20.71
CA ALA A 101 -1.28 8.69 -19.50
C ALA A 101 -2.26 7.50 -19.70
N ASP A 102 -2.71 7.28 -20.94
CA ASP A 102 -3.55 6.18 -21.42
C ASP A 102 -2.76 4.91 -21.79
#